data_AF-A0A7Y9WNN1-F1
#
_entry.id   AF-A0A7Y9WNN1-F1
#
_cell.length_a   1.000
_cell.length_b   1.000
_cell.length_c   1.000
_cell.angle_alpha   90.00
_cell.angle_beta   90.00
_cell.angle_gamma   90.00
#
_symmetry.space_group_name_H-M   'P 1'
#
loop_
_entity.id
_entity.type
_entity.pdbx_description
1 polymer ?
#
loop_
_entity_poly.entity_id
_entity_poly.type
_entity_poly.pdbx_seq_one_letter_code
_entity_poly.pdbx_strand_id
1 'polypeptide(L)'
;MPLEISFYDGEYYGDRPAPTHLCSIEGSVVPDDRPPFDTLEEALRLLEMCADKYSTPRPRDTCFSVFIGRKIGDTLKPLARLYVYARDGFASAGVVGLGPRWDTEPVLYSPDDDVVTIVLKVFAKLYDQR
;
A
#
# COMPACT_ATOMS: atom_id res chain seq x y z
N MET A 1 -17.92 3.32 1.34
CA MET A 1 -16.99 4.48 1.31
C MET A 1 -15.70 3.98 0.69
N PRO A 2 -15.20 4.61 -0.38
CA PRO A 2 -14.04 4.09 -1.08
C PRO A 2 -12.80 4.16 -0.19
N LEU A 3 -11.95 3.15 -0.36
CA LEU A 3 -10.58 3.14 0.11
C LEU A 3 -9.73 3.94 -0.89
N GLU A 4 -8.81 4.75 -0.37
CA GLU A 4 -7.77 5.39 -1.15
C GLU A 4 -6.41 4.86 -0.71
N ILE A 5 -5.59 4.44 -1.68
CA ILE A 5 -4.21 4.01 -1.48
C ILE A 5 -3.33 4.94 -2.31
N SER A 6 -2.54 5.76 -1.62
CA SER A 6 -1.71 6.80 -2.25
C SER A 6 -0.22 6.49 -2.04
N PHE A 7 0.54 6.52 -3.13
CA PHE A 7 1.95 6.14 -3.20
C PHE A 7 2.80 7.39 -3.40
N TYR A 8 3.91 7.45 -2.66
CA TYR A 8 4.84 8.57 -2.72
C TYR A 8 6.28 8.07 -2.65
N ASP A 9 7.15 8.66 -3.45
CA ASP A 9 8.57 8.36 -3.47
C ASP A 9 9.29 8.96 -2.26
N GLY A 10 10.14 8.15 -1.61
CA GLY A 10 10.89 8.52 -0.41
C GLY A 10 10.18 8.28 0.94
N GLU A 11 10.93 8.49 2.02
CA GLU A 11 10.47 8.33 3.40
C GLU A 11 9.80 9.60 3.95
N TYR A 12 8.57 9.45 4.45
CA TYR A 12 7.88 10.54 5.15
C TYR A 12 8.07 10.51 6.68
N TYR A 13 8.93 11.40 7.19
CA TYR A 13 9.16 11.55 8.65
C TYR A 13 8.39 12.71 9.29
N GLY A 14 7.33 13.23 8.66
CA GLY A 14 6.54 14.35 9.20
C GLY A 14 7.18 15.72 8.95
N ASP A 15 8.46 15.89 9.30
CA ASP A 15 9.17 17.19 9.26
C ASP A 15 9.95 17.45 7.95
N ARG A 16 9.89 16.51 7.00
CA ARG A 16 10.55 16.62 5.68
C ARG A 16 9.58 17.18 4.63
N PRO A 17 10.09 17.78 3.52
CA PRO A 17 9.24 18.12 2.38
C PRO A 17 8.39 16.92 1.97
N ALA A 18 7.14 17.19 1.59
CA ALA A 18 6.18 16.16 1.22
C ALA A 18 6.82 15.23 0.16
N PRO A 19 6.78 13.90 0.37
CA PRO A 19 7.36 12.94 -0.56
C PRO A 19 6.70 13.11 -1.93
N THR A 20 7.41 12.77 -3.01
CA THR A 20 6.92 13.03 -4.36
C THR A 20 5.77 12.07 -4.67
N HIS A 21 4.58 12.60 -4.94
CA HIS A 21 3.43 11.75 -5.30
C HIS A 21 3.70 10.96 -6.59
N LEU A 22 3.40 9.67 -6.55
CA LEU A 22 3.57 8.75 -7.67
C LEU A 22 2.22 8.42 -8.34
N CYS A 23 1.29 7.90 -7.55
CA CYS A 23 -0.05 7.58 -7.99
C CYS A 23 -1.00 7.41 -6.79
N SER A 24 -2.29 7.42 -7.06
CA SER A 24 -3.34 7.11 -6.09
C SER A 24 -4.35 6.16 -6.72
N ILE A 25 -4.81 5.20 -5.93
CA ILE A 25 -5.85 4.25 -6.31
C ILE A 25 -7.04 4.53 -5.39
N GLU A 26 -8.18 4.88 -5.98
CA GLU A 26 -9.43 5.05 -5.26
C GLU A 26 -10.43 3.98 -5.74
N GLY A 27 -11.03 3.27 -4.80
CA GLY A 27 -12.04 2.26 -5.14
C GLY A 27 -12.69 1.65 -3.92
N SER A 28 -13.76 0.89 -4.16
CA SER A 28 -14.37 0.05 -3.14
C SER A 28 -14.62 -1.32 -3.75
N VAL A 29 -14.20 -2.36 -3.04
CA VAL A 29 -14.42 -3.74 -3.46
C VAL A 29 -15.35 -4.37 -2.44
N VAL A 30 -16.44 -4.97 -2.91
CA VAL A 30 -17.41 -5.68 -2.08
C VAL A 30 -17.56 -7.10 -2.61
N PRO A 31 -17.59 -8.13 -1.74
CA PRO A 31 -17.86 -9.48 -2.18
C PRO A 31 -19.37 -9.69 -2.36
N ASP A 32 -19.76 -10.48 -3.36
CA ASP A 32 -21.18 -10.72 -3.67
C ASP A 32 -21.84 -11.71 -2.69
N ASP A 33 -21.10 -12.73 -2.23
CA ASP A 33 -21.68 -13.90 -1.54
C ASP A 33 -21.27 -14.07 -0.06
N ARG A 34 -20.65 -13.06 0.55
CA ARG A 34 -20.13 -13.15 1.92
C ARG A 34 -20.09 -11.80 2.63
N PRO A 35 -19.79 -11.74 3.94
CA PRO A 35 -19.61 -10.47 4.64
C PRO A 35 -18.55 -9.57 3.99
N PRO A 36 -18.66 -8.23 4.17
CA PRO A 36 -17.69 -7.28 3.63
C PRO A 36 -16.26 -7.61 4.02
N PHE A 37 -15.34 -7.31 3.10
CA PHE A 37 -13.91 -7.39 3.34
C PHE A 37 -13.49 -6.55 4.55
N ASP A 38 -12.51 -7.03 5.31
CA ASP A 38 -11.79 -6.14 6.21
C ASP A 38 -10.89 -5.17 5.41
N THR A 39 -10.26 -4.22 6.10
CA THR A 39 -9.44 -3.21 5.42
C THR A 39 -8.24 -3.78 4.68
N LEU A 40 -7.57 -4.81 5.22
CA LEU A 40 -6.42 -5.42 4.54
C LEU A 40 -6.88 -6.18 3.31
N GLU A 41 -7.95 -6.97 3.43
CA GLU A 41 -8.47 -7.74 2.33
C GLU A 41 -9.02 -6.85 1.21
N GLU A 42 -9.75 -5.78 1.54
CA GLU A 42 -10.23 -4.82 0.53
C GLU A 42 -9.06 -4.12 -0.17
N ALA A 43 -8.02 -3.73 0.58
CA ALA A 43 -6.82 -3.15 -0.01
C ALA A 43 -6.11 -4.14 -0.94
N LEU A 44 -6.00 -5.41 -0.55
CA LEU A 44 -5.42 -6.47 -1.37
C LEU A 44 -6.19 -6.62 -2.69
N ARG A 45 -7.52 -6.73 -2.64
CA ARG A 45 -8.35 -6.84 -3.86
C ARG A 45 -8.25 -5.61 -4.75
N LEU A 46 -8.19 -4.42 -4.16
CA LEU A 46 -8.05 -3.18 -4.91
C LEU A 46 -6.69 -3.11 -5.64
N LEU A 47 -5.61 -3.57 -4.99
CA LEU A 47 -4.28 -3.66 -5.58
C LEU A 47 -4.20 -4.72 -6.68
N GLU A 48 -4.81 -5.90 -6.50
CA GLU A 48 -4.91 -6.93 -7.53
C GLU A 48 -5.60 -6.40 -8.79
N MET A 49 -6.75 -5.74 -8.62
CA MET A 49 -7.47 -5.13 -9.73
C MET A 49 -6.67 -4.00 -10.40
N CYS A 50 -5.87 -3.26 -9.63
CA CYS A 50 -5.03 -2.20 -10.18
C CYS A 50 -3.88 -2.78 -11.00
N ALA A 51 -3.15 -3.77 -10.46
CA ALA A 51 -2.02 -4.41 -11.12
C ALA A 51 -2.41 -5.09 -12.45
N ASP A 52 -3.62 -5.63 -12.53
CA ASP A 52 -4.15 -6.25 -13.76
C ASP A 52 -4.49 -5.22 -14.85
N LYS A 53 -5.00 -4.05 -14.45
CA LYS A 53 -5.63 -3.09 -15.39
C LYS A 53 -4.79 -1.88 -15.72
N TYR A 54 -3.84 -1.53 -14.85
CA TYR A 54 -3.10 -0.28 -14.94
C TYR A 54 -1.61 -0.51 -14.72
N SER A 55 -0.80 0.12 -15.56
CA SER A 55 0.64 0.25 -15.28
C SER A 55 0.87 1.36 -14.26
N THR A 56 1.73 1.13 -13.27
CA THR A 56 2.10 2.16 -12.31
C THR A 56 3.60 2.46 -12.34
N PRO A 57 4.04 3.62 -11.79
CA PRO A 57 5.45 3.97 -11.78
C PRO A 57 6.28 2.96 -10.98
N ARG A 58 7.51 2.73 -11.44
CA ARG A 58 8.52 2.05 -10.63
C ARG A 58 9.00 2.99 -9.52
N PRO A 59 9.38 2.45 -8.34
CA PRO A 59 10.03 3.26 -7.31
C PRO A 59 11.34 3.83 -7.87
N ARG A 60 11.66 5.08 -7.57
CA ARG A 60 12.91 5.71 -8.03
C ARG A 60 14.07 5.41 -7.09
N ASP A 61 13.76 5.25 -5.80
CA ASP A 61 14.69 4.91 -4.75
C ASP A 61 14.32 3.56 -4.11
N THR A 62 15.16 3.08 -3.22
CA THR A 62 14.98 1.89 -2.39
C THR A 62 13.89 2.04 -1.34
N CYS A 63 13.25 3.21 -1.21
CA CYS A 63 12.17 3.42 -0.26
C CYS A 63 11.05 4.31 -0.81
N PHE A 64 9.81 3.95 -0.51
CA PHE A 64 8.63 4.75 -0.81
C PHE A 64 7.57 4.60 0.30
N SER A 65 6.71 5.59 0.42
CA SER A 65 5.66 5.68 1.43
C SER A 65 4.30 5.38 0.82
N VAL A 66 3.46 4.65 1.56
CA VAL A 66 2.09 4.33 1.16
C VAL A 66 1.14 4.82 2.25
N PHE A 67 0.10 5.54 1.86
CA PHE A 67 -0.95 6.02 2.75
C PHE A 67 -2.26 5.35 2.38
N ILE A 68 -2.93 4.81 3.38
CA ILE A 68 -4.22 4.13 3.23
C ILE A 68 -5.24 4.89 4.06
N GLY A 69 -6.32 5.30 3.41
CA GLY A 69 -7.40 6.03 4.06
C GLY A 69 -8.77 5.68 3.50
N ARG A 70 -9.81 6.13 4.21
CA ARG A 70 -11.20 6.07 3.76
C ARG A 70 -11.70 7.45 3.45
N LYS A 71 -12.26 7.62 2.27
CA LYS A 71 -12.84 8.90 1.85
C LYS A 71 -14.24 9.05 2.45
N ILE A 72 -14.47 10.15 3.16
CA ILE A 72 -15.73 10.54 3.79
C ILE A 72 -16.05 11.95 3.31
N GLY A 73 -16.88 12.06 2.26
CA GLY A 73 -17.04 13.32 1.52
C GLY A 73 -15.71 13.75 0.91
N ASP A 74 -15.28 14.98 1.21
CA ASP A 74 -13.98 15.50 0.77
C ASP A 74 -12.84 15.24 1.77
N THR A 75 -13.12 14.54 2.88
CA THR A 75 -12.13 14.25 3.91
C THR A 75 -11.56 12.84 3.75
N LEU A 76 -10.24 12.69 3.81
CA LEU A 76 -9.58 11.40 3.91
C LEU A 76 -9.33 11.04 5.38
N LYS A 77 -10.02 10.02 5.90
CA LYS A 77 -9.75 9.46 7.22
C LYS A 77 -8.56 8.49 7.13
N PRO A 78 -7.40 8.77 7.75
CA PRO A 78 -6.25 7.87 7.67
C PRO A 78 -6.53 6.56 8.42
N LEU A 79 -6.09 5.44 7.84
CA LEU A 79 -6.19 4.11 8.44
C LEU A 79 -4.81 3.51 8.74
N ALA A 80 -3.89 3.62 7.78
CA ALA A 80 -2.53 3.12 7.93
C ALA A 80 -1.55 3.90 7.06
N ARG A 81 -0.29 3.89 7.47
CA ARG A 81 0.85 4.34 6.69
C ARG A 81 1.88 3.22 6.66
N LEU A 82 2.48 3.01 5.50
CA LEU A 82 3.56 2.06 5.32
C LEU A 82 4.80 2.77 4.82
N TYR A 83 5.93 2.31 5.32
CA TYR A 83 7.26 2.65 4.83
C TYR A 83 7.83 1.42 4.16
N VAL A 84 7.79 1.40 2.83
CA VAL A 84 8.22 0.23 2.05
C VAL A 84 9.70 0.39 1.72
N TYR A 85 10.48 -0.63 2.04
CA TYR A 85 11.91 -0.72 1.76
C TYR A 85 12.13 -1.84 0.74
N ALA A 86 12.54 -1.49 -0.47
CA ALA A 86 12.84 -2.40 -1.57
C ALA A 86 14.35 -2.33 -1.91
N ARG A 87 15.14 -3.28 -1.40
CA ARG A 87 16.60 -3.34 -1.60
C ARG A 87 17.07 -4.78 -1.76
N ASP A 88 18.12 -4.99 -2.54
CA ASP A 88 18.79 -6.29 -2.69
C ASP A 88 17.84 -7.45 -3.08
N GLY A 89 16.80 -7.15 -3.88
CA GLY A 89 15.79 -8.13 -4.31
C GLY A 89 14.72 -8.47 -3.27
N PHE A 90 14.72 -7.80 -2.11
CA PHE A 90 13.71 -7.97 -1.06
C PHE A 90 12.96 -6.67 -0.77
N ALA A 91 11.66 -6.79 -0.54
CA ALA A 91 10.79 -5.73 -0.08
C ALA A 91 10.22 -6.06 1.31
N SER A 92 10.16 -5.08 2.21
CA SER A 92 9.46 -5.16 3.48
C SER A 92 8.80 -3.83 3.81
N ALA A 93 7.88 -3.81 4.78
CA ALA A 93 7.23 -2.57 5.18
C ALA A 93 7.19 -2.38 6.70
N GLY A 94 7.50 -1.17 7.15
CA GLY A 94 7.12 -0.72 8.49
C GLY A 94 5.70 -0.17 8.46
N VAL A 95 4.79 -0.77 9.24
CA VAL A 95 3.37 -0.43 9.27
C VAL A 95 3.05 0.40 10.51
N VAL A 96 2.40 1.54 10.28
CA VAL A 96 1.91 2.45 11.32
C VAL A 96 0.41 2.62 11.16
N GLY A 97 -0.36 2.27 12.19
CA GLY A 97 -1.82 2.40 12.22
C GLY A 97 -2.28 3.00 13.55
N LEU A 98 -3.37 2.48 14.11
CA LEU A 98 -3.87 2.88 15.43
C LEU A 98 -3.05 2.31 16.61
N GLY A 99 -2.25 1.26 16.36
CA GLY A 99 -1.42 0.60 17.36
C GLY A 99 0.08 0.89 17.22
N PRO A 100 0.93 0.21 18.01
CA PRO A 100 2.38 0.29 17.87
C PRO A 100 2.82 0.00 16.44
N ARG A 101 3.90 0.64 16.01
CA ARG A 101 4.57 0.28 14.75
C ARG A 101 5.05 -1.17 14.83
N TRP A 102 4.93 -1.88 13.72
CA TRP A 102 5.53 -3.20 13.52
C TRP A 102 6.02 -3.32 12.08
N ASP A 103 6.94 -4.25 11.81
CA ASP A 103 7.51 -4.46 10.48
C ASP A 103 7.04 -5.80 9.90
N THR A 104 6.78 -5.85 8.59
CA THR A 104 6.41 -7.08 7.88
C THR A 104 7.61 -7.99 7.66
N GLU A 105 7.36 -9.28 7.47
CA GLU A 105 8.39 -10.16 6.88
C GLU A 105 8.79 -9.67 5.47
N PRO A 106 10.05 -9.93 5.06
CA PRO A 106 10.51 -9.61 3.72
C PRO A 106 9.89 -10.53 2.67
N VAL A 107 9.61 -9.97 1.49
CA VAL A 107 9.14 -10.66 0.29
C VAL A 107 10.11 -10.43 -0.86
N LEU A 108 10.18 -11.37 -1.81
CA LEU A 108 10.98 -11.17 -3.03
C LEU A 108 10.30 -10.16 -3.96
N TYR A 109 11.08 -9.26 -4.55
CA TYR A 109 10.63 -8.38 -5.63
C TYR A 109 11.62 -8.42 -6.80
N SER A 110 11.10 -8.13 -8.00
CA SER A 110 11.87 -8.00 -9.23
C SER A 110 12.22 -6.53 -9.49
N PRO A 111 13.38 -6.20 -10.08
CA PRO A 111 13.70 -4.84 -10.52
C PRO A 111 12.68 -4.21 -11.48
N ASP A 112 11.86 -5.04 -12.13
CA ASP A 112 10.79 -4.58 -13.03
C ASP A 112 9.45 -4.36 -12.32
N ASP A 113 9.31 -4.76 -11.06
CA ASP A 113 8.09 -4.56 -10.30
C ASP A 113 7.85 -3.06 -10.05
N ASP A 114 6.61 -2.63 -10.25
CA ASP A 114 6.17 -1.29 -9.91
C ASP A 114 5.72 -1.18 -8.45
N VAL A 115 5.44 0.05 -8.00
CA VAL A 115 5.08 0.30 -6.59
C VAL A 115 3.83 -0.47 -6.15
N VAL A 116 2.85 -0.67 -7.05
CA VAL A 116 1.65 -1.45 -6.76
C VAL A 116 1.99 -2.93 -6.59
N THR A 117 2.79 -3.48 -7.51
CA THR A 117 3.20 -4.89 -7.46
C THR A 117 4.00 -5.20 -6.20
N ILE A 118 4.91 -4.31 -5.80
CA ILE A 118 5.70 -4.48 -4.57
C ILE A 118 4.78 -4.50 -3.35
N VAL A 119 3.86 -3.54 -3.23
CA VAL A 119 2.93 -3.47 -2.09
C VAL A 119 1.96 -4.66 -2.08
N LEU A 120 1.49 -5.09 -3.25
CA LEU A 120 0.65 -6.27 -3.39
C LEU A 120 1.35 -7.52 -2.82
N LYS A 121 2.64 -7.74 -3.13
CA LYS A 121 3.42 -8.86 -2.58
C LYS A 121 3.56 -8.79 -1.05
N VAL A 122 3.81 -7.59 -0.52
CA VAL A 122 3.86 -7.37 0.94
C VAL A 122 2.51 -7.68 1.59
N PHE A 123 1.41 -7.25 0.97
CA PHE A 123 0.05 -7.44 1.51
C PHE A 123 -0.39 -8.89 1.45
N ALA A 124 -0.09 -9.59 0.34
CA ALA A 124 -0.36 -11.01 0.20
C ALA A 124 0.34 -11.81 1.29
N LYS A 125 1.64 -11.55 1.51
CA LYS A 125 2.41 -12.20 2.58
C LYS A 125 1.82 -11.93 3.97
N LEU A 126 1.39 -10.70 4.23
CA LEU A 126 0.75 -10.34 5.50
C LEU A 126 -0.61 -11.04 5.69
N TYR A 127 -1.38 -11.18 4.61
CA TYR A 127 -2.68 -11.84 4.65
C TYR A 127 -2.54 -13.34 4.93
N ASP A 128 -1.55 -14.00 4.33
CA ASP A 128 -1.26 -15.44 4.52
C ASP A 128 -0.81 -15.81 5.94
N GLN A 129 -0.37 -14.82 6.74
CA GLN A 129 0.11 -15.02 8.11
C GLN A 129 -0.98 -14.85 9.18
N ARG A 130 -2.22 -14.54 8.78
CA ARG A 130 -3.37 -14.40 9.67
C ARG A 130 -4.05 -15.74 9.94
#